data_AF-A0A9P6BW30-F1
#
_entry.id   AF-A0A9P6BW30-F1
#
_cell.length_a   1.000
_cell.length_b   1.000
_cell.length_c   1.000
_cell.angle_alpha   90.00
_cell.angle_beta   90.00
_cell.angle_gamma   90.00
#
_symmetry.space_group_name_H-M   'P 1'
#
loop_
_entity.id
_entity.type
_entity.pdbx_description
1 polymer ?
#
loop_
_entity_poly.entity_id
_entity_poly.type
_entity_poly.pdbx_seq_one_letter_code
_entity_poly.pdbx_strand_id
1 'polypeptide(L)'
;PHLAIEPYVKGICDLRNLEYRPYLSKQFSISYDVYLQIQNQIRIRVAKTLGRDQGNWRLQNACPPCTYRLKEEPPLDFSMLVTMD
;
A
#
# COMPACT_ATOMS: atom_id res chain seq x y z
N PRO A 1 -5.35 -0.90 -2.62
CA PRO A 1 -6.51 -1.57 -1.98
C PRO A 1 -7.81 -1.46 -2.82
N HIS A 2 -8.33 -2.57 -3.32
CA HIS A 2 -9.70 -2.63 -3.85
C HIS A 2 -10.68 -2.71 -2.67
N LEU A 3 -11.06 -1.55 -2.13
CA LEU A 3 -12.14 -1.50 -1.15
C LEU A 3 -13.47 -1.60 -1.90
N ALA A 4 -14.35 -2.50 -1.48
CA ALA A 4 -15.74 -2.44 -1.88
C ALA A 4 -16.38 -1.25 -1.14
N ILE A 5 -16.29 -0.06 -1.74
CA ILE A 5 -16.67 1.22 -1.11
C ILE A 5 -18.12 1.22 -0.65
N GLU A 6 -19.03 0.74 -1.49
CA GLU A 6 -20.46 0.75 -1.17
C GLU A 6 -20.84 -0.09 0.06
N PRO A 7 -20.49 -1.39 0.16
CA PRO A 7 -20.81 -2.16 1.36
C PRO A 7 -20.08 -1.63 2.61
N TYR A 8 -18.88 -1.06 2.45
CA TYR A 8 -18.17 -0.42 3.56
C TYR A 8 -18.93 0.81 4.10
N VAL A 9 -19.37 1.70 3.20
CA VAL A 9 -20.12 2.91 3.57
C VAL A 9 -21.50 2.56 4.13
N LYS A 10 -22.17 1.54 3.58
CA LYS A 10 -23.41 0.99 4.16
C LYS A 10 -23.19 0.52 5.59
N GLY A 11 -22.14 -0.27 5.84
CA GLY A 11 -21.79 -0.70 7.20
C GLY A 11 -21.55 0.46 8.16
N ILE A 12 -20.90 1.55 7.71
CA ILE A 12 -20.75 2.77 8.52
C ILE A 12 -22.11 3.41 8.83
N CYS A 13 -23.01 3.49 7.84
CA CYS A 13 -24.35 4.05 8.03
C CYS A 13 -25.15 3.22 9.04
N ASP A 14 -25.12 1.90 8.92
CA ASP A 14 -25.80 0.96 9.82
C ASP A 14 -25.29 1.10 11.27
N LEU A 15 -23.97 1.17 11.46
CA LEU A 15 -23.35 1.39 12.79
C LEU A 15 -23.76 2.72 13.43
N ARG A 16 -24.19 3.69 12.63
CA ARG A 16 -24.57 5.03 13.07
C ARG A 16 -26.09 5.25 13.09
N ASN A 17 -26.89 4.21 12.80
CA ASN A 17 -28.34 4.32 12.60
C ASN A 17 -28.71 5.43 11.60
N LEU A 18 -27.94 5.56 10.52
CA LEU A 18 -28.20 6.49 9.43
C LEU A 18 -28.69 5.74 8.19
N GLU A 19 -29.62 6.33 7.45
CA GLU A 19 -30.02 5.80 6.16
C GLU A 19 -28.91 5.98 5.12
N TYR A 20 -28.58 4.90 4.41
CA TYR A 20 -27.63 4.98 3.32
C TYR A 20 -28.15 5.89 2.19
N ARG A 21 -27.29 6.81 1.74
CA ARG A 21 -27.54 7.65 0.57
C ARG A 21 -26.41 7.45 -0.45
N PRO A 22 -26.71 7.27 -1.75
CA PRO A 22 -25.68 6.99 -2.76
C PRO A 22 -24.54 8.01 -2.83
N TYR A 23 -24.80 9.29 -2.52
CA TYR A 23 -23.76 10.31 -2.53
C TYR A 23 -22.70 10.11 -1.43
N LEU A 24 -23.02 9.40 -0.34
CA LEU A 24 -22.07 9.14 0.75
C LEU A 24 -20.92 8.26 0.25
N SER A 25 -21.20 7.27 -0.60
CA SER A 25 -20.16 6.46 -1.25
C SER A 25 -19.24 7.31 -2.11
N LYS A 26 -19.79 8.30 -2.84
CA LYS A 26 -18.99 9.21 -3.65
C LYS A 26 -18.12 10.14 -2.79
N GLN A 27 -18.68 10.74 -1.74
CA GLN A 27 -17.95 11.60 -0.81
C GLN A 27 -16.85 10.83 -0.07
N PHE A 28 -17.15 9.60 0.35
CA PHE A 28 -16.18 8.71 0.97
C PHE A 28 -15.03 8.40 0.01
N SER A 29 -15.32 8.01 -1.24
CA SER A 29 -14.29 7.72 -2.24
C SER A 29 -13.36 8.91 -2.45
N ILE A 30 -13.91 10.12 -2.64
CA ILE A 30 -13.13 11.34 -2.82
C ILE A 30 -12.22 11.59 -1.60
N SER A 31 -12.80 11.48 -0.40
CA SER A 31 -12.05 11.70 0.84
C SER A 31 -10.93 10.67 1.02
N TYR A 32 -11.20 9.42 0.66
CA TYR A 32 -10.24 8.33 0.72
C TYR A 32 -9.09 8.52 -0.28
N ASP A 33 -9.38 8.96 -1.51
CA ASP A 33 -8.36 9.28 -2.50
C ASP A 33 -7.44 10.41 -2.01
N VAL A 34 -7.99 11.47 -1.44
CA VAL A 34 -7.22 12.57 -0.84
C VAL A 34 -6.35 12.07 0.32
N TYR A 35 -6.91 11.23 1.19
CA TYR A 35 -6.17 10.63 2.30
C TYR A 35 -4.96 9.82 1.80
N LEU A 36 -5.16 8.95 0.80
CA LEU A 36 -4.08 8.16 0.19
C LEU A 36 -3.02 9.06 -0.47
N GLN A 37 -3.43 10.15 -1.13
CA GLN A 37 -2.50 11.12 -1.69
C GLN A 37 -1.63 11.77 -0.61
N ILE A 38 -2.22 12.19 0.51
CA ILE A 38 -1.48 12.76 1.64
C ILE A 38 -0.47 11.75 2.19
N GLN A 39 -0.90 10.51 2.44
CA GLN A 39 0.00 9.45 2.91
C GLN A 39 1.15 9.19 1.94
N ASN A 40 0.87 9.16 0.64
CA ASN A 40 1.90 8.97 -0.38
C ASN A 40 2.91 10.14 -0.38
N GLN A 41 2.43 11.37 -0.29
CA GLN A 41 3.30 12.55 -0.20
C GLN A 41 4.18 12.51 1.05
N ILE A 42 3.65 12.07 2.19
CA ILE A 42 4.44 11.87 3.41
C ILE A 42 5.50 10.79 3.19
N ARG A 43 5.14 9.62 2.63
CA ARG A 43 6.10 8.54 2.32
C ARG A 43 7.23 9.05 1.42
N ILE A 44 6.91 9.82 0.38
CA ILE A 44 7.91 10.41 -0.54
C ILE A 44 8.84 11.37 0.20
N ARG A 45 8.29 12.28 1.01
CA ARG A 45 9.10 13.24 1.77
C ARG A 45 10.03 12.54 2.76
N VAL A 46 9.51 11.58 3.52
CA VAL A 46 10.30 10.77 4.46
C VAL A 46 11.39 10.00 3.73
N ALA A 47 11.07 9.37 2.59
CA ALA A 47 12.06 8.67 1.78
C ALA A 47 13.18 9.61 1.34
N LYS A 48 12.85 10.79 0.82
CA LYS A 48 13.82 11.80 0.41
C LYS A 48 14.68 12.30 1.56
N THR A 49 14.09 12.62 2.72
CA THR A 49 14.84 13.08 3.90
C THR A 49 15.82 12.03 4.40
N LEU A 50 15.49 10.75 4.25
CA LEU A 50 16.34 9.63 4.65
C LEU A 50 17.29 9.17 3.51
N GLY A 51 17.34 9.87 2.38
CA GLY A 51 18.19 9.51 1.23
C GLY A 51 17.78 8.20 0.52
N ARG A 52 16.51 7.80 0.67
CA ARG A 52 15.92 6.54 0.18
C ARG A 52 15.23 6.67 -1.17
N ASP A 53 15.38 7.80 -1.84
CA ASP A 53 14.77 8.16 -3.12
C ASP A 53 15.64 7.77 -4.34
N GLN A 54 16.78 7.13 -4.13
CA GLN A 54 17.64 6.62 -5.20
C GLN A 54 17.02 5.38 -5.89
N GLY A 55 17.21 5.26 -7.20
CA GLY A 55 16.52 4.27 -8.05
C GLY A 55 16.72 2.80 -7.63
N ASN A 56 17.83 2.46 -6.97
CA ASN A 56 18.13 1.11 -6.49
C ASN A 56 18.12 0.98 -4.97
N TRP A 57 17.72 2.02 -4.22
CA TRP A 57 17.79 2.02 -2.75
C TRP A 57 17.05 0.82 -2.15
N ARG A 58 15.84 0.53 -2.64
CA ARG A 58 15.03 -0.60 -2.16
C ARG A 58 15.68 -1.95 -2.43
N LEU A 59 16.35 -2.12 -3.57
CA LEU A 59 17.01 -3.38 -3.93
C LEU A 59 18.27 -3.60 -3.08
N GLN A 60 19.05 -2.53 -2.85
CA GLN A 60 20.25 -2.58 -2.01
C GLN A 60 19.94 -2.77 -0.53
N ASN A 61 18.78 -2.31 -0.07
CA ASN A 61 18.34 -2.39 1.33
C ASN A 61 17.20 -3.39 1.53
N ALA A 62 16.95 -4.25 0.55
CA ALA A 62 16.03 -5.38 0.70
C ALA A 62 16.60 -6.36 1.73
N CYS A 63 15.73 -7.22 2.27
CA CYS A 63 16.12 -8.25 3.23
C CYS A 63 17.28 -9.09 2.64
N PRO A 64 18.51 -9.06 3.20
CA PRO A 64 19.65 -9.75 2.61
C PRO A 64 19.42 -11.26 2.43
N PRO A 65 18.80 -11.99 3.39
CA PRO A 65 18.39 -13.39 3.18
C PRO A 65 17.48 -13.63 1.97
N CYS A 66 16.69 -12.64 1.55
CA CYS A 66 15.77 -12.77 0.43
C CYS A 66 16.40 -12.46 -0.93
N THR A 67 17.58 -11.81 -0.96
CA THR A 67 18.22 -11.32 -2.20
C THR A 67 19.64 -11.84 -2.41
N TYR A 68 20.28 -12.39 -1.38
CA TYR A 68 21.65 -12.89 -1.43
C TYR A 68 21.68 -14.35 -1.89
N ARG A 69 22.47 -14.65 -2.93
CA ARG A 69 22.67 -16.02 -3.45
C ARG A 69 24.04 -16.53 -3.06
N LEU A 70 24.11 -17.77 -2.57
CA LEU A 70 25.40 -18.42 -2.31
C LEU A 70 25.96 -19.03 -3.60
N LYS A 71 27.29 -19.10 -3.72
CA LYS A 71 27.96 -19.65 -4.92
C LYS A 71 27.57 -21.10 -5.23
N GLU A 72 27.19 -21.86 -4.22
CA GLU A 72 26.86 -23.29 -4.30
C GLU A 72 25.37 -23.56 -4.06
N GLU A 73 24.54 -22.51 -4.07
CA GLU A 73 23.11 -22.67 -3.87
C GLU A 73 22.47 -23.33 -5.11
N PRO A 74 21.71 -24.43 -4.96
CA PRO A 74 20.98 -24.99 -6.07
C PRO A 74 19.95 -23.97 -6.60
N PRO A 75 19.73 -23.90 -7.92
CA PRO A 75 18.77 -22.96 -8.48
C PRO A 75 17.37 -23.26 -7.94
N LEU A 76 16.76 -22.26 -7.31
CA LEU A 76 15.36 -22.31 -6.90
C LEU A 76 14.45 -22.16 -8.13
N ASP A 77 13.35 -22.92 -8.17
CA ASP A 77 12.31 -22.76 -9.20
C ASP A 77 11.73 -21.33 -9.20
N PHE A 78 11.62 -20.73 -8.02
CA PHE A 78 11.23 -19.34 -7.83
C PHE A 78 12.26 -18.62 -6.98
N SER A 79 12.91 -17.59 -7.54
CA SER A 79 14.03 -16.91 -6.89
C SER A 79 13.64 -15.89 -5.81
N MET A 80 12.37 -15.50 -5.72
CA MET A 80 11.89 -14.53 -4.73
C MET A 80 10.38 -14.63 -4.56
N LEU A 81 9.91 -14.56 -3.32
CA LEU A 81 8.49 -14.35 -3.01
C LEU A 81 8.28 -12.86 -2.72
N VAL A 82 7.56 -12.18 -3.61
CA VAL A 82 7.26 -10.76 -3.47
C VAL A 82 5.83 -10.61 -2.98
N THR A 83 5.65 -9.82 -1.93
CA THR A 83 4.33 -9.37 -1.48
C THR A 83 4.10 -7.94 -1.97
N MET A 84 2.91 -7.64 -2.45
CA MET A 84 2.47 -6.25 -2.64
C MET A 84 1.82 -5.78 -1.34
N ASP A 85 2.41 -4.78 -0.70
CA ASP A 85 1.74 -3.84 0.23
C ASP A 85 0.84 -2.91 -0.58
#